data_AF-A0A6F8T9G6-F1
#
_entry.id   AF-A0A6F8T9G6-F1
#
_cell.length_a   1.000
_cell.length_b   1.000
_cell.length_c   1.000
_cell.angle_alpha   90.00
_cell.angle_beta   90.00
_cell.angle_gamma   90.00
#
_symmetry.space_group_name_H-M   'P 1'
#
loop_
_entity.id
_entity.type
_entity.pdbx_description
1 polymer ?
#
loop_
_entity_poly.entity_id
_entity_poly.type
_entity_poly.pdbx_seq_one_letter_code
_entity_poly.pdbx_strand_id
1 'polypeptide(L)'
;MELDMDLNQTNLTLLPYEQNIVIKDITQKISIIELMGQLLKKLQLTLSCFEKKELYRFDAQVGETLCQIRAYKIYCLASHSTPQFLETIGKLKSDVSHGIKKLSIQAEHYQNLLKSHKSQRPESVRAPITLADFFSELDCIIPLSDDALFLFISHFLCHYHLVDDDNIPMAIDFPALSSELSVSRSFAKKIGHFYQKRLSELSCDFIFQLVKELPNSHELESILPLLHHQSDEGRMVLPCYCVTEIIVLHMIEKEANLVLLVNVATKNTRKQSALFLRGSKQQQNFELINEEQQNDQPCMVMYGSSMPLATYLIEHTLKKIISMGIKEVILSNNAAHPQYSGITLSAYRDNPYATLISQQRDSLTIHEISIAQQRASLLIRMKQLADKTGCTSNNPTLFILKHIFCNTVNAYKKSVSIKLFNTTAYTTPDMPPMAFQTQYELIY
;
A
#
# COMPACT_ATOMS: atom_id res chain seq x y z
N MET A 1 -3.06 -0.14 -17.71
CA MET A 1 -3.71 -1.14 -16.85
C MET A 1 -4.89 -1.67 -17.64
N GLU A 2 -4.72 -2.78 -18.35
CA GLU A 2 -5.90 -3.57 -18.75
C GLU A 2 -6.46 -4.13 -17.45
N LEU A 3 -7.61 -3.59 -17.02
CA LEU A 3 -8.32 -4.07 -15.85
C LEU A 3 -8.92 -5.42 -16.23
N ASP A 4 -8.22 -6.50 -15.90
CA ASP A 4 -8.78 -7.84 -15.96
C ASP A 4 -9.82 -7.95 -14.83
N MET A 5 -11.06 -7.53 -15.12
CA MET A 5 -12.17 -7.51 -14.18
C MET A 5 -12.81 -8.90 -14.10
N ASP A 6 -12.10 -9.84 -13.52
CA ASP A 6 -12.70 -11.10 -13.11
C ASP A 6 -13.65 -10.80 -11.93
N LEU A 7 -14.95 -10.68 -12.22
CA LEU A 7 -16.01 -10.41 -11.23
C LEU A 7 -16.24 -11.64 -10.33
N ASN A 8 -15.23 -12.02 -9.55
CA ASN A 8 -15.25 -13.21 -8.71
C ASN A 8 -15.86 -12.96 -7.31
N GLN A 9 -16.26 -11.73 -6.99
CA GLN A 9 -16.67 -11.34 -5.64
C GLN A 9 -17.93 -10.47 -5.61
N THR A 10 -18.62 -10.52 -4.48
CA THR A 10 -19.84 -9.77 -4.19
C THR A 10 -19.72 -9.07 -2.84
N ASN A 11 -20.68 -8.22 -2.48
CA ASN A 11 -20.76 -7.59 -1.17
C ASN A 11 -20.76 -8.57 0.01
N LEU A 12 -21.03 -9.86 -0.20
CA LEU A 12 -20.90 -10.88 0.85
C LEU A 12 -19.46 -11.00 1.39
N THR A 13 -18.45 -10.66 0.59
CA THR A 13 -17.04 -10.66 1.02
C THR A 13 -16.73 -9.58 2.07
N LEU A 14 -17.64 -8.62 2.27
CA LEU A 14 -17.53 -7.64 3.34
C LEU A 14 -17.83 -8.25 4.71
N LEU A 15 -18.54 -9.38 4.78
CA LEU A 15 -18.88 -10.03 6.03
C LEU A 15 -17.78 -11.03 6.45
N PRO A 16 -17.42 -11.12 7.75
CA PRO A 16 -16.44 -12.09 8.25
C PRO A 16 -17.06 -13.48 8.44
N TYR A 17 -17.79 -13.95 7.42
CA TYR A 17 -18.51 -15.23 7.40
C TYR A 17 -18.25 -15.96 6.07
N GLU A 18 -18.29 -17.29 6.13
CA GLU A 18 -18.37 -18.10 4.92
C GLU A 18 -19.78 -17.99 4.31
N GLN A 19 -19.89 -18.04 2.98
CA GLN A 19 -21.15 -17.83 2.27
C GLN A 19 -22.19 -18.94 2.54
N ASN A 20 -21.75 -20.13 2.93
CA ASN A 20 -22.57 -21.29 3.26
C ASN A 20 -23.05 -21.32 4.73
N ILE A 21 -22.70 -20.31 5.55
CA ILE A 21 -23.14 -20.29 6.95
C ILE A 21 -24.68 -20.26 7.03
N VAL A 22 -25.23 -21.08 7.91
CA VAL A 22 -26.69 -21.20 8.08
C VAL A 22 -27.19 -20.17 9.08
N ILE A 23 -28.08 -19.29 8.61
CA ILE A 23 -28.84 -18.34 9.41
C ILE A 23 -30.08 -19.05 9.96
N LYS A 24 -30.16 -19.19 11.27
CA LYS A 24 -31.12 -20.09 11.92
C LYS A 24 -32.45 -19.44 12.28
N ASP A 25 -32.44 -18.13 12.52
CA ASP A 25 -33.61 -17.43 13.04
C ASP A 25 -33.69 -15.97 12.58
N ILE A 26 -34.84 -15.36 12.83
CA ILE A 26 -35.15 -13.98 12.47
C ILE A 26 -34.24 -12.95 13.15
N THR A 27 -33.75 -13.21 14.36
CA THR A 27 -32.87 -12.29 15.08
C THR A 27 -31.50 -12.23 14.39
N GLN A 28 -30.99 -13.39 13.94
CA GLN A 28 -29.79 -13.45 13.11
C GLN A 28 -30.00 -12.77 11.76
N LYS A 29 -31.14 -12.99 11.10
CA LYS A 29 -31.50 -12.31 9.84
C LYS A 29 -31.45 -10.78 9.98
N ILE A 30 -32.07 -10.23 11.03
CA ILE A 30 -32.04 -8.78 11.34
C ILE A 30 -30.61 -8.30 11.56
N SER A 31 -29.85 -8.96 12.45
CA SER A 31 -28.48 -8.56 12.78
C SER A 31 -27.56 -8.55 11.55
N ILE A 32 -27.70 -9.55 10.66
CA ILE A 32 -26.92 -9.65 9.42
C ILE A 32 -27.31 -8.55 8.43
N ILE A 33 -28.60 -8.27 8.26
CA ILE A 33 -29.09 -7.17 7.39
C ILE A 33 -28.57 -5.83 7.90
N GLU A 34 -28.68 -5.57 9.21
CA GLU A 34 -28.24 -4.32 9.83
C GLU A 34 -26.72 -4.14 9.69
N LEU A 35 -25.93 -5.20 9.93
CA LEU A 35 -24.48 -5.17 9.72
C LEU A 35 -24.13 -4.90 8.25
N MET A 36 -24.72 -5.64 7.31
CA MET A 36 -24.47 -5.42 5.88
C MET A 36 -24.85 -3.99 5.46
N GLY A 37 -26.00 -3.49 5.94
CA GLY A 37 -26.43 -2.11 5.66
C GLY A 37 -25.43 -1.07 6.14
N GLN A 38 -24.80 -1.28 7.31
CA GLN A 38 -23.74 -0.41 7.81
C GLN A 38 -22.45 -0.52 6.97
N LEU A 39 -22.05 -1.74 6.58
CA LEU A 39 -20.88 -1.95 5.73
C LEU A 39 -21.06 -1.33 4.34
N LEU A 40 -22.25 -1.43 3.74
CA LEU A 40 -22.58 -0.78 2.48
C LEU A 40 -22.56 0.76 2.58
N LYS A 41 -23.05 1.33 3.70
CA LYS A 41 -22.92 2.78 3.96
C LYS A 41 -21.45 3.20 4.04
N LYS A 42 -20.61 2.39 4.68
CA LYS A 42 -19.15 2.63 4.73
C LYS A 42 -18.50 2.52 3.35
N LEU A 43 -18.88 1.53 2.53
CA LEU A 43 -18.45 1.42 1.14
C LEU A 43 -18.84 2.66 0.32
N GLN A 44 -20.08 3.13 0.43
CA GLN A 44 -20.53 4.36 -0.26
C GLN A 44 -19.70 5.58 0.15
N LEU A 45 -19.39 5.73 1.44
CA LEU A 45 -18.53 6.79 1.95
C LEU A 45 -17.11 6.65 1.39
N THR A 46 -16.53 5.45 1.41
CA THR A 46 -15.21 5.16 0.85
C THR A 46 -15.11 5.62 -0.60
N LEU A 47 -16.06 5.22 -1.45
CA LEU A 47 -16.07 5.59 -2.87
C LEU A 47 -16.13 7.12 -3.03
N SER A 48 -16.93 7.79 -2.20
CA SER A 48 -17.05 9.25 -2.22
C SER A 48 -15.76 9.95 -1.77
N CYS A 49 -15.05 9.44 -0.77
CA CYS A 49 -13.76 9.97 -0.33
C CYS A 49 -12.68 9.76 -1.41
N PHE A 50 -12.69 8.62 -2.09
CA PHE A 50 -11.78 8.35 -3.20
C PHE A 50 -12.00 9.32 -4.37
N GLU A 51 -13.26 9.51 -4.80
CA GLU A 51 -13.62 10.48 -5.86
C GLU A 51 -13.17 11.92 -5.53
N LYS A 52 -13.24 12.29 -4.25
CA LYS A 52 -12.79 13.61 -3.75
C LYS A 52 -11.28 13.72 -3.54
N LYS A 53 -10.52 12.66 -3.88
CA LYS A 53 -9.06 12.56 -3.65
C LYS A 53 -8.65 12.77 -2.19
N GLU A 54 -9.48 12.34 -1.25
CA GLU A 54 -9.14 12.28 0.18
C GLU A 54 -8.25 11.05 0.46
N LEU A 55 -7.14 10.92 -0.29
CA LEU A 55 -6.31 9.71 -0.36
C LEU A 55 -5.63 9.36 0.98
N TYR A 56 -5.41 10.35 1.84
CA TYR A 56 -4.91 10.15 3.21
C TYR A 56 -5.82 9.25 4.06
N ARG A 57 -7.12 9.13 3.71
CA ARG A 57 -8.08 8.25 4.41
C ARG A 57 -7.94 6.78 4.06
N PHE A 58 -6.94 6.40 3.26
CA PHE A 58 -6.69 5.02 2.85
C PHE A 58 -5.40 4.45 3.44
N ASP A 59 -4.77 5.18 4.37
CA ASP A 59 -3.55 4.76 5.07
C ASP A 59 -3.87 3.82 6.25
N ALA A 60 -4.32 2.62 5.89
CA ALA A 60 -4.73 1.59 6.84
C ALA A 60 -3.58 1.04 7.69
N GLN A 61 -3.90 0.61 8.92
CA GLN A 61 -3.01 -0.24 9.72
C GLN A 61 -3.27 -1.73 9.49
N VAL A 62 -2.30 -2.43 8.89
CA VAL A 62 -2.41 -3.87 8.57
C VAL A 62 -1.29 -4.70 9.21
N GLY A 63 -0.10 -4.08 9.36
CA GLY A 63 1.15 -4.72 9.77
C GLY A 63 2.36 -3.94 9.23
N GLU A 64 3.56 -4.28 9.70
CA GLU A 64 4.78 -3.47 9.58
C GLU A 64 5.37 -3.34 8.16
N THR A 65 5.03 -4.23 7.21
CA THR A 65 5.73 -4.34 5.91
C THR A 65 4.84 -4.17 4.67
N LEU A 66 3.71 -3.48 4.82
CA LEU A 66 2.71 -3.37 3.75
C LEU A 66 2.29 -1.92 3.41
N CYS A 67 2.77 -0.90 4.13
CA CYS A 67 2.36 0.49 3.89
C CYS A 67 2.76 0.97 2.50
N GLN A 68 3.94 0.61 2.00
CA GLN A 68 4.41 0.95 0.67
C GLN A 68 3.54 0.35 -0.44
N ILE A 69 3.07 -0.89 -0.27
CA ILE A 69 2.20 -1.55 -1.25
C ILE A 69 0.88 -0.81 -1.32
N ARG A 70 0.28 -0.53 -0.14
CA ARG A 70 -1.02 0.13 -0.09
C ARG A 70 -0.96 1.53 -0.66
N ALA A 71 0.03 2.32 -0.24
CA ALA A 71 0.29 3.63 -0.76
C ALA A 71 0.37 3.60 -2.30
N TYR A 72 1.12 2.65 -2.85
CA TYR A 72 1.32 2.59 -4.29
C TYR A 72 0.10 2.10 -5.05
N LYS A 73 -0.66 1.14 -4.52
CA LYS A 73 -1.92 0.72 -5.12
C LYS A 73 -2.94 1.87 -5.15
N ILE A 74 -3.11 2.61 -4.06
CA ILE A 74 -3.97 3.81 -4.02
C ILE A 74 -3.49 4.85 -5.04
N TYR A 75 -2.17 5.09 -5.13
CA TYR A 75 -1.59 5.98 -6.14
C TYR A 75 -1.94 5.53 -7.56
N CYS A 76 -1.77 4.23 -7.87
CA CYS A 76 -2.05 3.70 -9.20
C CYS A 76 -3.53 3.85 -9.58
N LEU A 77 -4.44 3.52 -8.66
CA LEU A 77 -5.88 3.69 -8.87
C LEU A 77 -6.24 5.16 -9.08
N ALA A 78 -5.67 6.08 -8.28
CA ALA A 78 -5.99 7.50 -8.37
C ALA A 78 -5.35 8.19 -9.60
N SER A 79 -4.16 7.76 -10.03
CA SER A 79 -3.41 8.40 -11.12
C SER A 79 -3.76 7.85 -12.50
N HIS A 80 -4.20 6.60 -12.57
CA HIS A 80 -4.50 5.90 -13.82
C HIS A 80 -5.96 5.46 -13.90
N SER A 81 -6.85 6.18 -13.23
CA SER A 81 -8.30 5.99 -13.39
C SER A 81 -8.67 6.16 -14.86
N THR A 82 -8.96 5.06 -15.54
CA THR A 82 -9.54 5.09 -16.88
C THR A 82 -10.98 5.61 -16.78
N PRO A 83 -11.55 6.21 -17.83
CA PRO A 83 -12.98 6.55 -17.85
C PRO A 83 -13.88 5.37 -17.48
N GLN A 84 -13.51 4.16 -17.91
CA GLN A 84 -14.19 2.91 -17.58
C GLN A 84 -14.14 2.57 -16.08
N PHE A 85 -13.00 2.79 -15.41
CA PHE A 85 -12.90 2.61 -13.97
C PHE A 85 -13.82 3.57 -13.22
N LEU A 86 -13.85 4.85 -13.62
CA LEU A 86 -14.73 5.84 -13.02
C LEU A 86 -16.22 5.51 -13.23
N GLU A 87 -16.60 5.05 -14.42
CA GLU A 87 -17.96 4.57 -14.71
C GLU A 87 -18.33 3.38 -13.82
N THR A 88 -17.40 2.43 -13.65
CA THR A 88 -17.59 1.25 -12.79
C THR A 88 -17.81 1.67 -11.33
N ILE A 89 -17.03 2.61 -10.81
CA ILE A 89 -17.20 3.16 -9.46
C ILE A 89 -18.57 3.87 -9.33
N GLY A 90 -18.96 4.65 -10.34
CA GLY A 90 -20.27 5.32 -10.38
C GLY A 90 -21.44 4.33 -10.34
N LYS A 91 -21.38 3.27 -11.16
CA LYS A 91 -22.36 2.18 -11.16
C LYS A 91 -22.42 1.47 -9.81
N LEU A 92 -21.27 1.07 -9.27
CA LEU A 92 -21.19 0.43 -7.95
C LEU A 92 -21.81 1.30 -6.86
N LYS A 93 -21.56 2.61 -6.86
CA LYS A 93 -22.14 3.55 -5.90
C LYS A 93 -23.67 3.60 -6.00
N SER A 94 -24.23 3.53 -7.22
CA SER A 94 -25.68 3.43 -7.44
C SER A 94 -26.24 2.11 -6.88
N ASP A 95 -25.61 0.99 -7.20
CA ASP A 95 -26.02 -0.35 -6.75
C ASP A 95 -25.97 -0.46 -5.21
N VAL A 96 -24.92 0.06 -4.59
CA VAL A 96 -24.77 0.17 -3.13
C VAL A 96 -25.87 1.02 -2.53
N SER A 97 -26.21 2.16 -3.14
CA SER A 97 -27.28 3.04 -2.66
C SER A 97 -28.65 2.34 -2.69
N HIS A 98 -28.92 1.56 -3.73
CA HIS A 98 -30.13 0.76 -3.84
C HIS A 98 -30.16 -0.38 -2.81
N GLY A 99 -29.03 -1.08 -2.65
CA GLY A 99 -28.87 -2.13 -1.63
C GLY A 99 -29.15 -1.62 -0.22
N ILE A 100 -28.62 -0.45 0.16
CA ILE A 100 -28.87 0.16 1.48
C ILE A 100 -30.39 0.39 1.70
N LYS A 101 -31.10 0.91 0.69
CA LYS A 101 -32.55 1.13 0.78
C LYS A 101 -33.31 -0.18 0.94
N LYS A 102 -33.00 -1.18 0.11
CA LYS A 102 -33.59 -2.52 0.17
C LYS A 102 -33.39 -3.15 1.56
N LEU A 103 -32.17 -3.17 2.06
CA LEU A 103 -31.86 -3.73 3.38
C LEU A 103 -32.58 -3.00 4.51
N SER A 104 -32.74 -1.67 4.41
CA SER A 104 -33.47 -0.89 5.43
C SER A 104 -34.95 -1.27 5.47
N ILE A 105 -35.60 -1.43 4.31
CA ILE A 105 -37.01 -1.87 4.20
C ILE A 105 -37.16 -3.29 4.77
N GLN A 106 -36.22 -4.19 4.44
CA GLN A 106 -36.25 -5.57 4.91
C GLN A 106 -36.01 -5.67 6.41
N ALA A 107 -35.10 -4.86 6.97
CA ALA A 107 -34.88 -4.80 8.42
C ALA A 107 -36.17 -4.40 9.15
N GLU A 108 -36.86 -3.35 8.69
CA GLU A 108 -38.13 -2.91 9.28
C GLU A 108 -39.21 -4.02 9.19
N HIS A 109 -39.30 -4.68 8.04
CA HIS A 109 -40.22 -5.80 7.84
C HIS A 109 -39.97 -6.94 8.85
N TYR A 110 -38.71 -7.38 8.99
CA TYR A 110 -38.35 -8.43 9.96
C TYR A 110 -38.55 -7.97 11.41
N GLN A 111 -38.25 -6.72 11.76
CA GLN A 111 -38.50 -6.17 13.09
C GLN A 111 -40.00 -6.17 13.42
N ASN A 112 -40.88 -5.89 12.45
CA ASN A 112 -42.33 -5.97 12.65
C ASN A 112 -42.81 -7.41 12.83
N LEU A 113 -42.27 -8.37 12.07
CA LEU A 113 -42.56 -9.79 12.25
C LEU A 113 -42.02 -10.35 13.57
N LEU A 114 -40.97 -9.75 14.14
CA LEU A 114 -40.44 -10.16 15.43
C LEU A 114 -41.43 -9.90 16.58
N LYS A 115 -42.28 -8.87 16.43
CA LYS A 115 -43.34 -8.50 17.39
C LYS A 115 -44.50 -9.52 17.40
N SER A 116 -44.68 -10.32 16.33
CA SER A 116 -45.71 -11.36 16.28
C SER A 116 -45.26 -12.65 16.94
N HIS A 117 -46.22 -13.47 17.36
CA HIS A 117 -45.95 -14.76 18.00
C HIS A 117 -45.21 -15.70 17.03
N LYS A 118 -44.25 -16.50 17.53
CA LYS A 118 -43.36 -17.31 16.68
C LYS A 118 -44.12 -18.20 15.69
N SER A 119 -45.24 -18.81 16.11
CA SER A 119 -46.08 -19.68 15.26
C SER A 119 -46.83 -18.95 14.15
N GLN A 120 -46.96 -17.63 14.23
CA GLN A 120 -47.66 -16.79 13.24
C GLN A 120 -46.71 -16.26 12.17
N ARG A 121 -45.41 -16.50 12.30
CA ARG A 121 -44.41 -16.02 11.34
C ARG A 121 -44.41 -16.91 10.09
N PRO A 122 -44.26 -16.32 8.88
CA PRO A 122 -44.12 -17.08 7.63
C PRO A 122 -43.02 -18.15 7.71
N GLU A 123 -43.18 -19.26 6.99
CA GLU A 123 -42.17 -20.32 6.96
C GLU A 123 -40.82 -19.79 6.43
N SER A 124 -40.82 -18.94 5.40
CA SER A 124 -39.60 -18.28 4.87
C SER A 124 -38.80 -17.51 5.94
N VAL A 125 -39.48 -17.01 6.97
CA VAL A 125 -38.86 -16.27 8.08
C VAL A 125 -38.30 -17.25 9.12
N ARG A 126 -38.97 -18.38 9.35
CA ARG A 126 -38.60 -19.40 10.34
C ARG A 126 -37.56 -20.41 9.84
N ALA A 127 -37.56 -20.69 8.54
CA ALA A 127 -36.69 -21.68 7.93
C ALA A 127 -35.22 -21.23 8.00
N PRO A 128 -34.30 -22.17 8.30
CA PRO A 128 -32.88 -21.95 8.13
C PRO A 128 -32.55 -21.68 6.65
N ILE A 129 -31.64 -20.76 6.41
CA ILE A 129 -31.20 -20.38 5.05
C ILE A 129 -29.71 -20.07 5.07
N THR A 130 -29.00 -20.35 3.97
CA THR A 130 -27.58 -19.97 3.88
C THR A 130 -27.45 -18.45 3.71
N LEU A 131 -26.28 -17.89 4.04
CA LEU A 131 -26.02 -16.46 3.84
C LEU A 131 -26.15 -16.05 2.37
N ALA A 132 -25.61 -16.85 1.45
CA ALA A 132 -25.71 -16.60 0.01
C ALA A 132 -27.16 -16.62 -0.49
N ASP A 133 -27.92 -17.66 -0.14
CA ASP A 133 -29.32 -17.79 -0.55
C ASP A 133 -30.15 -16.66 0.05
N PHE A 134 -29.89 -16.28 1.31
CA PHE A 134 -30.60 -15.20 1.98
C PHE A 134 -30.46 -13.86 1.26
N PHE A 135 -29.25 -13.44 0.90
CA PHE A 135 -29.08 -12.19 0.16
C PHE A 135 -29.53 -12.28 -1.30
N SER A 136 -29.56 -13.50 -1.87
CA SER A 136 -30.13 -13.74 -3.20
C SER A 136 -31.66 -13.57 -3.18
N GLU A 137 -32.36 -14.10 -2.17
CA GLU A 137 -33.80 -13.88 -1.98
C GLU A 137 -34.16 -12.41 -1.74
N LEU A 138 -33.28 -11.65 -1.10
CA LEU A 138 -33.45 -10.20 -0.91
C LEU A 138 -33.11 -9.37 -2.16
N ASP A 139 -32.65 -10.01 -3.24
CA ASP A 139 -32.13 -9.35 -4.44
C ASP A 139 -31.10 -8.26 -4.08
N CYS A 140 -30.15 -8.63 -3.21
CA CYS A 140 -29.14 -7.74 -2.65
C CYS A 140 -27.73 -8.34 -2.73
N ILE A 141 -27.44 -8.95 -3.88
CA ILE A 141 -26.11 -9.38 -4.29
C ILE A 141 -25.53 -8.32 -5.22
N ILE A 142 -24.52 -7.60 -4.75
CA ILE A 142 -23.87 -6.51 -5.47
C ILE A 142 -22.49 -6.99 -5.90
N PRO A 143 -22.16 -7.03 -7.21
CA PRO A 143 -20.82 -7.37 -7.66
C PRO A 143 -19.78 -6.39 -7.12
N LEU A 144 -18.62 -6.89 -6.71
CA LEU A 144 -17.54 -6.10 -6.14
C LEU A 144 -16.21 -6.52 -6.77
N SER A 145 -15.48 -5.58 -7.36
CA SER A 145 -14.12 -5.82 -7.86
C SER A 145 -13.10 -5.85 -6.72
N ASP A 146 -11.95 -6.47 -6.95
CA ASP A 146 -10.84 -6.48 -6.00
C ASP A 146 -10.34 -5.07 -5.66
N ASP A 147 -10.38 -4.14 -6.62
CA ASP A 147 -9.99 -2.75 -6.36
C ASP A 147 -11.01 -2.01 -5.48
N ALA A 148 -12.31 -2.23 -5.70
CA ALA A 148 -13.33 -1.67 -4.84
C ALA A 148 -13.27 -2.26 -3.42
N LEU A 149 -13.01 -3.56 -3.30
CA LEU A 149 -12.78 -4.21 -2.02
C LEU A 149 -11.51 -3.68 -1.34
N PHE A 150 -10.42 -3.52 -2.08
CA PHE A 150 -9.17 -2.96 -1.59
C PHE A 150 -9.36 -1.54 -1.04
N LEU A 151 -10.06 -0.68 -1.77
CA LEU A 151 -10.42 0.67 -1.34
C LEU A 151 -11.27 0.64 -0.07
N PHE A 152 -12.32 -0.19 -0.05
CA PHE A 152 -13.19 -0.36 1.12
C PHE A 152 -12.40 -0.72 2.36
N ILE A 153 -11.61 -1.79 2.29
CA ILE A 153 -10.89 -2.29 3.47
C ILE A 153 -9.84 -1.29 3.92
N SER A 154 -9.11 -0.66 2.99
CA SER A 154 -8.11 0.35 3.32
C SER A 154 -8.73 1.54 4.06
N HIS A 155 -9.85 2.05 3.55
CA HIS A 155 -10.57 3.15 4.20
C HIS A 155 -11.18 2.74 5.54
N PHE A 156 -11.77 1.54 5.61
CA PHE A 156 -12.36 1.02 6.84
C PHE A 156 -11.33 0.91 7.95
N LEU A 157 -10.18 0.28 7.70
CA LEU A 157 -9.12 0.11 8.69
C LEU A 157 -8.45 1.44 9.06
N CYS A 158 -8.33 2.38 8.12
CA CYS A 158 -7.85 3.73 8.41
C CYS A 158 -8.82 4.50 9.33
N HIS A 159 -10.14 4.41 9.10
CA HIS A 159 -11.13 5.08 9.95
C HIS A 159 -11.05 4.66 11.43
N TYR A 160 -10.62 3.42 11.70
CA TYR A 160 -10.46 2.90 13.06
C TYR A 160 -8.99 2.78 13.50
N HIS A 161 -8.02 3.43 12.83
CA HIS A 161 -6.64 3.35 13.27
C HIS A 161 -6.36 4.29 14.46
N LEU A 162 -5.40 3.91 15.29
CA LEU A 162 -4.76 4.78 16.27
C LEU A 162 -3.41 5.18 15.69
N VAL A 163 -3.06 6.46 15.80
CA VAL A 163 -1.82 7.01 15.26
C VAL A 163 -0.85 7.41 16.38
N ASP A 164 0.45 7.43 16.07
CA ASP A 164 1.47 7.99 16.96
C ASP A 164 1.60 9.53 16.83
N ASP A 165 2.60 10.11 17.51
CA ASP A 165 2.89 11.55 17.49
C ASP A 165 3.28 12.08 16.09
N ASP A 166 3.73 11.20 15.19
CA ASP A 166 4.06 11.52 13.80
C ASP A 166 2.87 11.25 12.85
N ASN A 167 1.67 10.94 13.38
CA ASN A 167 0.46 10.51 12.67
C ASN A 167 0.63 9.19 11.88
N ILE A 168 1.53 8.31 12.32
CA ILE A 168 1.75 7.00 11.69
C ILE A 168 0.77 5.98 12.28
N PRO A 169 0.05 5.18 11.46
CA PRO A 169 -0.88 4.16 11.96
C PRO A 169 -0.17 3.08 12.79
N MET A 170 -0.60 2.89 14.05
CA MET A 170 0.02 1.95 15.00
C MET A 170 -0.88 0.77 15.37
N ALA A 171 -2.17 1.01 15.58
CA ALA A 171 -3.10 -0.03 16.05
C ALA A 171 -4.53 0.21 15.52
N ILE A 172 -5.44 -0.73 15.80
CA ILE A 172 -6.87 -0.58 15.52
C ILE A 172 -7.64 -0.32 16.83
N ASP A 173 -8.48 0.71 16.83
CA ASP A 173 -9.44 1.04 17.88
C ASP A 173 -10.66 0.11 17.81
N PHE A 174 -10.48 -1.13 18.30
CA PHE A 174 -11.57 -2.09 18.40
C PHE A 174 -12.76 -1.63 19.26
N PRO A 175 -12.58 -0.88 20.36
CA PRO A 175 -13.69 -0.24 21.07
C PRO A 175 -14.54 0.68 20.19
N ALA A 176 -13.93 1.59 19.42
CA ALA A 176 -14.65 2.47 18.51
C ALA A 176 -15.40 1.66 17.43
N LEU A 177 -14.73 0.68 16.82
CA LEU A 177 -15.32 -0.24 15.86
C LEU A 177 -16.55 -0.99 16.42
N SER A 178 -16.42 -1.50 17.64
CA SER A 178 -17.49 -2.24 18.34
C SER A 178 -18.70 -1.36 18.60
N SER A 179 -18.46 -0.13 19.07
CA SER A 179 -19.51 0.83 19.37
C SER A 179 -20.22 1.30 18.11
N GLU A 180 -19.47 1.66 17.07
CA GLU A 180 -20.05 2.21 15.84
C GLU A 180 -20.86 1.15 15.07
N LEU A 181 -20.34 -0.09 14.99
CA LEU A 181 -21.05 -1.18 14.32
C LEU A 181 -22.14 -1.86 15.16
N SER A 182 -22.27 -1.48 16.44
CA SER A 182 -23.17 -2.13 17.41
C SER A 182 -22.94 -3.64 17.51
N VAL A 183 -21.68 -4.07 17.49
CA VAL A 183 -21.27 -5.48 17.61
C VAL A 183 -20.47 -5.70 18.90
N SER A 184 -20.34 -6.96 19.34
CA SER A 184 -19.50 -7.27 20.48
C SER A 184 -18.03 -6.97 20.20
N ARG A 185 -17.25 -6.69 21.26
CA ARG A 185 -15.80 -6.43 21.13
C ARG A 185 -15.03 -7.59 20.51
N SER A 186 -15.44 -8.84 20.78
CA SER A 186 -14.83 -10.02 20.17
C SER A 186 -15.12 -10.10 18.67
N PHE A 187 -16.35 -9.76 18.27
CA PHE A 187 -16.71 -9.71 16.85
C PHE A 187 -16.05 -8.55 16.12
N ALA A 188 -15.91 -7.38 16.76
CA ALA A 188 -15.13 -6.26 16.24
C ALA A 188 -13.68 -6.66 15.95
N LYS A 189 -13.03 -7.38 16.88
CA LYS A 189 -11.69 -7.96 16.64
C LYS A 189 -11.69 -8.92 15.45
N LYS A 190 -12.70 -9.80 15.34
CA LYS A 190 -12.85 -10.71 14.20
C LYS A 190 -12.93 -9.94 12.87
N ILE A 191 -13.72 -8.87 12.79
CA ILE A 191 -13.83 -8.01 11.60
C ILE A 191 -12.47 -7.40 11.26
N GLY A 192 -11.80 -6.76 12.23
CA GLY A 192 -10.51 -6.11 11.98
C GLY A 192 -9.45 -7.10 11.48
N HIS A 193 -9.30 -8.25 12.13
CA HIS A 193 -8.35 -9.28 11.67
C HIS A 193 -8.73 -9.86 10.31
N PHE A 194 -10.01 -10.10 10.05
CA PHE A 194 -10.50 -10.56 8.75
C PHE A 194 -10.10 -9.58 7.64
N TYR A 195 -10.33 -8.29 7.86
CA TYR A 195 -9.97 -7.23 6.91
C TYR A 195 -8.46 -7.04 6.77
N GLN A 196 -7.68 -7.14 7.85
CA GLN A 196 -6.22 -7.09 7.75
C GLN A 196 -5.65 -8.24 6.92
N LYS A 197 -6.17 -9.47 7.10
CA LYS A 197 -5.79 -10.63 6.27
C LYS A 197 -6.14 -10.39 4.81
N ARG A 198 -7.40 -10.03 4.54
CA ARG A 198 -7.86 -9.83 3.16
C ARG A 198 -7.11 -8.71 2.45
N LEU A 199 -6.83 -7.60 3.14
CA LEU A 199 -6.04 -6.51 2.57
C LEU A 199 -4.59 -6.91 2.33
N SER A 200 -4.01 -7.76 3.18
CA SER A 200 -2.65 -8.28 2.98
C SER A 200 -2.53 -9.17 1.75
N GLU A 201 -3.52 -10.02 1.48
CA GLU A 201 -3.62 -10.86 0.28
C GLU A 201 -3.71 -9.99 -0.98
N LEU A 202 -4.71 -9.08 -1.03
CA LEU A 202 -4.90 -8.16 -2.15
C LEU A 202 -3.66 -7.28 -2.42
N SER A 203 -2.88 -6.98 -1.37
CA SER A 203 -1.62 -6.25 -1.49
C SER A 203 -0.53 -7.12 -2.15
N CYS A 204 -0.37 -8.37 -1.73
CA CYS A 204 0.61 -9.28 -2.34
C CYS A 204 0.25 -9.58 -3.80
N ASP A 205 -1.02 -9.82 -4.10
CA ASP A 205 -1.53 -10.04 -5.46
C ASP A 205 -1.18 -8.86 -6.39
N PHE A 206 -1.32 -7.63 -5.87
CA PHE A 206 -0.91 -6.43 -6.61
C PHE A 206 0.60 -6.41 -6.92
N ILE A 207 1.47 -6.82 -6.00
CA ILE A 207 2.92 -6.90 -6.29
C ILE A 207 3.22 -7.97 -7.34
N PHE A 208 2.53 -9.10 -7.33
CA PHE A 208 2.65 -10.11 -8.39
C PHE A 208 2.18 -9.60 -9.76
N GLN A 209 1.22 -8.67 -9.80
CA GLN A 209 0.84 -8.00 -11.04
C GLN A 209 1.93 -7.00 -11.48
N LEU A 210 2.43 -6.17 -10.56
CA LEU A 210 3.46 -5.17 -10.86
C LEU A 210 4.75 -5.79 -11.42
N VAL A 211 5.19 -6.92 -10.86
CA VAL A 211 6.42 -7.57 -11.34
C VAL A 211 6.29 -8.02 -12.79
N LYS A 212 5.10 -8.48 -13.22
CA LYS A 212 4.84 -8.88 -14.61
C LYS A 212 4.82 -7.70 -15.58
N GLU A 213 4.49 -6.49 -15.10
CA GLU A 213 4.52 -5.28 -15.92
C GLU A 213 5.93 -4.69 -16.10
N LEU A 214 6.91 -5.09 -15.27
CA LEU A 214 8.26 -4.56 -15.32
C LEU A 214 9.08 -5.17 -16.47
N PRO A 215 9.85 -4.37 -17.22
CA PRO A 215 10.76 -4.91 -18.23
C PRO A 215 11.88 -5.72 -17.55
N ASN A 216 12.24 -6.87 -18.13
CA ASN A 216 13.32 -7.75 -17.66
C ASN A 216 13.17 -8.24 -16.20
N SER A 217 11.94 -8.46 -15.74
CA SER A 217 11.65 -8.86 -14.36
C SER A 217 11.62 -10.38 -14.11
N HIS A 218 11.95 -11.19 -15.10
CA HIS A 218 11.85 -12.66 -15.05
C HIS A 218 12.52 -13.29 -13.82
N GLU A 219 13.65 -12.74 -13.37
CA GLU A 219 14.33 -13.21 -12.16
C GLU A 219 13.55 -12.92 -10.87
N LEU A 220 12.89 -11.75 -10.80
CA LEU A 220 12.02 -11.42 -9.67
C LEU A 220 10.75 -12.26 -9.72
N GLU A 221 10.19 -12.44 -10.91
CA GLU A 221 8.97 -13.22 -11.11
C GLU A 221 9.15 -14.69 -10.68
N SER A 222 10.33 -15.28 -10.90
CA SER A 222 10.60 -16.65 -10.48
C SER A 222 10.82 -16.80 -8.97
N ILE A 223 11.47 -15.83 -8.32
CA ILE A 223 11.81 -15.95 -6.89
C ILE A 223 10.72 -15.42 -5.94
N LEU A 224 9.92 -14.44 -6.38
CA LEU A 224 8.94 -13.77 -5.52
C LEU A 224 7.89 -14.73 -4.93
N PRO A 225 7.34 -15.72 -5.68
CA PRO A 225 6.39 -16.69 -5.12
C PRO A 225 6.99 -17.53 -3.98
N LEU A 226 8.30 -17.83 -4.05
CA LEU A 226 9.02 -18.60 -3.03
C LEU A 226 9.25 -17.81 -1.74
N LEU A 227 9.09 -16.49 -1.81
CA LEU A 227 9.17 -15.54 -0.70
C LEU A 227 7.78 -15.10 -0.25
N HIS A 228 6.71 -15.75 -0.68
CA HIS A 228 5.36 -15.43 -0.24
C HIS A 228 5.00 -16.28 0.98
N HIS A 229 4.87 -15.65 2.14
CA HIS A 229 4.68 -16.36 3.40
C HIS A 229 3.51 -15.80 4.21
N GLN A 230 3.06 -16.62 5.16
CA GLN A 230 2.05 -16.24 6.13
C GLN A 230 2.71 -15.87 7.47
N SER A 231 2.34 -14.73 8.04
CA SER A 231 2.84 -14.21 9.32
C SER A 231 2.02 -14.70 10.53
N ASP A 232 2.42 -14.32 11.76
CA ASP A 232 1.83 -14.75 13.05
C ASP A 232 0.29 -14.67 13.13
N GLU A 233 -0.32 -13.70 12.43
CA GLU A 233 -1.78 -13.49 12.44
C GLU A 233 -2.47 -14.04 11.20
N GLY A 234 -1.81 -14.89 10.42
CA GLY A 234 -2.36 -15.44 9.19
C GLY A 234 -2.38 -14.48 8.01
N ARG A 235 -1.68 -13.34 8.09
CA ARG A 235 -1.58 -12.34 7.01
C ARG A 235 -0.51 -12.73 6.02
N MET A 236 -0.79 -12.58 4.73
CA MET A 236 0.19 -12.80 3.67
C MET A 236 1.18 -11.63 3.62
N VAL A 237 2.47 -11.95 3.46
CA VAL A 237 3.56 -10.97 3.50
C VAL A 237 4.65 -11.32 2.49
N LEU A 238 5.37 -10.28 2.07
CA LEU A 238 6.52 -10.33 1.17
C LEU A 238 7.70 -9.55 1.79
N PRO A 239 8.95 -9.78 1.36
CA PRO A 239 10.12 -9.06 1.88
C PRO A 239 10.07 -7.57 1.60
N CYS A 240 10.30 -6.74 2.63
CA CYS A 240 10.25 -5.28 2.54
C CYS A 240 11.09 -4.70 1.38
N TYR A 241 12.37 -5.08 1.29
CA TYR A 241 13.27 -4.58 0.25
C TYR A 241 12.81 -4.96 -1.16
N CYS A 242 12.42 -6.22 -1.36
CA CYS A 242 12.02 -6.73 -2.67
C CYS A 242 10.75 -6.03 -3.18
N VAL A 243 9.77 -5.87 -2.29
CA VAL A 243 8.54 -5.12 -2.57
C VAL A 243 8.85 -3.68 -2.94
N THR A 244 9.69 -3.00 -2.15
CA THR A 244 10.05 -1.61 -2.42
C THR A 244 10.83 -1.46 -3.73
N GLU A 245 11.70 -2.41 -4.07
CA GLU A 245 12.39 -2.44 -5.36
C GLU A 245 11.40 -2.52 -6.53
N ILE A 246 10.45 -3.46 -6.49
CA ILE A 246 9.40 -3.59 -7.52
C ILE A 246 8.61 -2.28 -7.66
N ILE A 247 8.16 -1.71 -6.54
CA ILE A 247 7.40 -0.45 -6.52
C ILE A 247 8.22 0.70 -7.10
N VAL A 248 9.47 0.87 -6.67
CA VAL A 248 10.34 1.97 -7.11
C VAL A 248 10.66 1.85 -8.60
N LEU A 249 10.96 0.64 -9.09
CA LEU A 249 11.18 0.42 -10.52
C LEU A 249 9.91 0.73 -11.33
N HIS A 250 8.75 0.33 -10.83
CA HIS A 250 7.48 0.59 -11.50
C HIS A 250 7.11 2.08 -11.46
N MET A 251 7.41 2.77 -10.37
CA MET A 251 7.28 4.23 -10.27
C MET A 251 8.14 4.96 -11.32
N ILE A 252 9.36 4.49 -11.55
CA ILE A 252 10.24 5.05 -12.58
C ILE A 252 9.69 4.76 -13.98
N GLU A 253 9.22 3.53 -14.22
CA GLU A 253 8.68 3.09 -15.52
C GLU A 253 7.33 3.74 -15.86
N LYS A 254 6.54 4.17 -14.88
CA LYS A 254 5.27 4.88 -15.10
C LYS A 254 5.38 6.38 -14.83
N GLU A 255 6.60 6.91 -14.67
CA GLU A 255 6.87 8.33 -14.40
C GLU A 255 6.01 8.89 -13.24
N ALA A 256 5.93 8.11 -12.16
CA ALA A 256 5.05 8.38 -11.05
C ALA A 256 5.51 9.60 -10.22
N ASN A 257 4.56 10.36 -9.67
CA ASN A 257 4.86 11.48 -8.78
C ASN A 257 5.24 10.98 -7.37
N LEU A 258 6.30 11.55 -6.81
CA LEU A 258 6.80 11.27 -5.47
C LEU A 258 7.05 12.58 -4.73
N VAL A 259 6.65 12.64 -3.46
CA VAL A 259 7.04 13.67 -2.51
C VAL A 259 7.92 13.02 -1.45
N LEU A 260 9.19 13.44 -1.38
CA LEU A 260 10.08 13.05 -0.29
C LEU A 260 10.02 14.13 0.80
N LEU A 261 9.41 13.79 1.93
CA LEU A 261 9.24 14.71 3.06
C LEU A 261 10.32 14.45 4.11
N VAL A 262 11.20 15.43 4.31
CA VAL A 262 12.37 15.31 5.18
C VAL A 262 12.22 16.21 6.39
N ASN A 263 12.13 15.58 7.56
CA ASN A 263 12.22 16.27 8.85
C ASN A 263 13.67 16.28 9.36
N VAL A 264 14.30 17.44 9.40
CA VAL A 264 15.62 17.60 10.03
C VAL A 264 15.41 18.05 11.46
N ALA A 265 15.76 17.17 12.40
CA ALA A 265 15.72 17.46 13.83
C ALA A 265 17.12 17.88 14.30
N THR A 266 17.20 19.05 14.92
CA THR A 266 18.36 19.51 15.70
C THR A 266 17.93 19.67 17.16
N LYS A 267 18.88 19.84 18.09
CA LYS A 267 18.57 20.00 19.53
C LYS A 267 17.51 21.08 19.83
N ASN A 268 17.41 22.11 19.00
CA ASN A 268 16.57 23.29 19.26
C ASN A 268 15.51 23.56 18.19
N THR A 269 15.54 22.88 17.03
CA THR A 269 14.61 23.14 15.93
C THR A 269 14.27 21.87 15.15
N ARG A 270 13.02 21.75 14.73
CA ARG A 270 12.54 20.77 13.74
C ARG A 270 12.16 21.54 12.48
N LYS A 271 12.87 21.31 11.37
CA LYS A 271 12.55 21.89 10.06
C LYS A 271 12.07 20.79 9.12
N GLN A 272 11.05 21.09 8.34
CA GLN A 272 10.48 20.19 7.34
C GLN A 272 10.67 20.79 5.95
N SER A 273 11.14 19.96 5.01
CA SER A 273 11.19 20.29 3.59
C SER A 273 10.64 19.15 2.75
N ALA A 274 10.06 19.51 1.62
CA ALA A 274 9.56 18.57 0.63
C ALA A 274 10.42 18.66 -0.64
N LEU A 275 10.78 17.51 -1.21
CA LEU A 275 11.27 17.40 -2.57
C LEU A 275 10.15 16.84 -3.45
N PHE A 276 9.78 17.59 -4.48
CA PHE A 276 8.81 17.17 -5.49
C PHE A 276 9.56 16.47 -6.62
N LEU A 277 9.19 15.22 -6.87
CA LEU A 277 9.94 14.30 -7.70
C LEU A 277 9.01 13.58 -8.68
N ARG A 278 9.55 13.18 -9.83
CA ARG A 278 8.88 12.30 -10.79
C ARG A 278 9.82 11.18 -11.23
N GLY A 279 9.28 9.99 -11.44
CA GLY A 279 10.04 8.90 -12.06
C GLY A 279 10.54 9.28 -13.46
N SER A 280 11.77 8.91 -13.80
CA SER A 280 12.39 9.24 -15.09
C SER A 280 13.05 7.99 -15.68
N LYS A 281 12.47 7.47 -16.78
CA LYS A 281 13.03 6.31 -17.49
C LYS A 281 14.42 6.59 -18.02
N GLN A 282 14.67 7.81 -18.49
CA GLN A 282 15.96 8.20 -19.03
C GLN A 282 17.05 8.16 -17.96
N GLN A 283 16.77 8.67 -16.76
CA GLN A 283 17.73 8.67 -15.66
C GLN A 283 17.75 7.36 -14.87
N GLN A 284 16.78 6.46 -15.09
CA GLN A 284 16.56 5.26 -14.27
C GLN A 284 16.48 5.59 -12.76
N ASN A 285 15.93 6.77 -12.46
CA ASN A 285 15.86 7.38 -11.13
C ASN A 285 14.68 8.36 -11.07
N PHE A 286 14.61 9.16 -10.00
CA PHE A 286 13.66 10.26 -9.87
C PHE A 286 14.34 11.61 -10.13
N GLU A 287 13.64 12.47 -10.85
CA GLU A 287 14.07 13.84 -11.15
C GLU A 287 13.25 14.87 -10.39
N LEU A 288 13.86 16.02 -10.08
CA LEU A 288 13.19 17.15 -9.44
C LEU A 288 12.25 17.83 -10.45
N ILE A 289 11.05 18.15 -10.00
CA ILE A 289 10.02 18.82 -10.80
C ILE A 289 9.59 20.14 -10.17
N ASN A 290 9.06 21.05 -10.99
CA ASN A 290 8.53 22.31 -10.50
C ASN A 290 7.14 22.10 -9.85
N GLU A 291 7.01 22.58 -8.61
CA GLU A 291 5.79 22.48 -7.78
C GLU A 291 4.55 23.11 -8.44
N GLU A 292 4.76 24.17 -9.24
CA GLU A 292 3.68 24.94 -9.86
C GLU A 292 2.90 24.13 -10.91
N GLN A 293 3.50 23.08 -11.48
CA GLN A 293 2.93 22.31 -12.58
C GLN A 293 2.04 21.13 -12.14
N GLN A 294 1.92 20.86 -10.83
CA GLN A 294 1.30 19.63 -10.31
C GLN A 294 0.12 19.87 -9.34
N ASN A 295 -0.79 20.77 -9.69
CA ASN A 295 -1.99 20.97 -8.86
C ASN A 295 -2.83 19.69 -8.77
N ASP A 296 -3.07 19.24 -7.52
CA ASP A 296 -4.02 18.19 -7.16
C ASP A 296 -3.78 16.80 -7.80
N GLN A 297 -2.54 16.53 -8.24
CA GLN A 297 -2.16 15.21 -8.71
C GLN A 297 -1.89 14.26 -7.52
N PRO A 298 -2.29 12.98 -7.59
CA PRO A 298 -1.86 11.98 -6.63
C PRO A 298 -0.33 11.87 -6.63
N CYS A 299 0.22 11.51 -5.47
CA CYS A 299 1.63 11.24 -5.27
C CYS A 299 1.85 10.18 -4.21
N MET A 300 2.96 9.45 -4.35
CA MET A 300 3.54 8.70 -3.27
C MET A 300 4.24 9.68 -2.32
N VAL A 301 4.05 9.51 -1.02
CA VAL A 301 4.72 10.32 0.00
C VAL A 301 5.63 9.41 0.79
N MET A 302 6.92 9.74 0.80
CA MET A 302 7.92 9.05 1.60
C MET A 302 8.39 10.00 2.68
N TYR A 303 7.93 9.75 3.90
CA TYR A 303 8.21 10.57 5.06
C TYR A 303 9.36 9.97 5.85
N GLY A 304 10.35 10.80 6.17
CA GLY A 304 11.45 10.39 7.02
C GLY A 304 12.09 11.53 7.78
N SER A 305 13.06 11.17 8.61
CA SER A 305 13.79 12.12 9.46
C SER A 305 15.30 11.98 9.33
N SER A 306 16.00 13.09 9.55
CA SER A 306 17.45 13.18 9.60
C SER A 306 17.87 13.77 10.94
N MET A 307 18.87 13.17 11.58
CA MET A 307 19.52 13.65 12.80
C MET A 307 21.02 13.87 12.51
N PRO A 308 21.38 14.96 11.81
CA PRO A 308 22.77 15.23 11.48
C PRO A 308 23.63 15.48 12.73
N LEU A 309 24.89 15.02 12.69
CA LEU A 309 25.87 15.17 13.78
C LEU A 309 26.31 16.63 14.05
N ALA A 310 26.19 17.51 13.05
CA ALA A 310 26.47 18.94 13.18
C ALA A 310 25.23 19.78 12.84
N THR A 311 25.27 21.08 13.12
CA THR A 311 24.29 22.08 12.67
C THR A 311 24.37 22.28 11.14
N TYR A 312 24.12 21.21 10.38
CA TYR A 312 23.97 21.30 8.94
C TYR A 312 22.61 21.93 8.61
N LEU A 313 22.61 22.86 7.66
CA LEU A 313 21.40 23.39 7.07
C LEU A 313 20.66 22.26 6.35
N ILE A 314 19.33 22.26 6.41
CA ILE A 314 18.44 21.30 5.73
C ILE A 314 18.81 21.14 4.23
N GLU A 315 19.26 22.22 3.59
CA GLU A 315 19.74 22.27 2.21
C GLU A 315 20.88 21.29 1.93
N HIS A 316 21.82 21.12 2.88
CA HIS A 316 22.94 20.20 2.74
C HIS A 316 22.48 18.74 2.79
N THR A 317 21.54 18.41 3.69
CA THR A 317 20.91 17.09 3.74
C THR A 317 20.20 16.79 2.42
N LEU A 318 19.40 17.73 1.91
CA LEU A 318 18.69 17.55 0.64
C LEU A 318 19.65 17.39 -0.54
N LYS A 319 20.71 18.20 -0.63
CA LYS A 319 21.76 18.07 -1.66
C LYS A 319 22.42 16.69 -1.62
N LYS A 320 22.72 16.17 -0.42
CA LYS A 320 23.28 14.83 -0.26
C LYS A 320 22.31 13.74 -0.74
N ILE A 321 21.04 13.82 -0.34
CA ILE A 321 19.98 12.90 -0.80
C ILE A 321 19.92 12.87 -2.32
N ILE A 322 19.88 14.05 -2.96
CA ILE A 322 19.84 14.16 -4.43
C ILE A 322 21.11 13.58 -5.06
N SER A 323 22.29 13.86 -4.50
CA SER A 323 23.58 13.39 -5.06
C SER A 323 23.76 11.87 -4.97
N MET A 324 23.19 11.22 -3.95
CA MET A 324 23.17 9.76 -3.83
C MET A 324 22.16 9.14 -4.81
N GLY A 325 21.13 9.90 -5.20
CA GLY A 325 20.05 9.42 -6.02
C GLY A 325 18.90 8.89 -5.17
N ILE A 326 17.69 9.36 -5.50
CA ILE A 326 16.48 9.08 -4.71
C ILE A 326 16.19 7.58 -4.63
N LYS A 327 16.31 6.87 -5.76
CA LYS A 327 16.17 5.41 -5.81
C LYS A 327 17.08 4.71 -4.79
N GLU A 328 18.37 5.07 -4.76
CA GLU A 328 19.34 4.42 -3.88
C GLU A 328 19.09 4.75 -2.39
N VAL A 329 18.68 5.97 -2.08
CA VAL A 329 18.28 6.37 -0.71
C VAL A 329 17.08 5.54 -0.23
N ILE A 330 16.05 5.37 -1.06
CA ILE A 330 14.85 4.60 -0.70
C ILE A 330 15.17 3.13 -0.51
N LEU A 331 15.89 2.53 -1.46
CA LEU A 331 16.20 1.10 -1.44
C LEU A 331 17.16 0.74 -0.30
N SER A 332 18.16 1.58 -0.01
CA SER A 332 19.08 1.34 1.13
C SER A 332 18.35 1.41 2.48
N ASN A 333 17.46 2.39 2.67
CA ASN A 333 16.59 2.44 3.84
C ASN A 333 15.82 1.12 4.02
N ASN A 334 15.07 0.69 2.99
CA ASN A 334 14.24 -0.51 3.04
C ASN A 334 15.05 -1.81 3.17
N ALA A 335 16.29 -1.84 2.69
CA ALA A 335 17.21 -2.95 2.93
C ALA A 335 17.58 -3.08 4.41
N ALA A 336 17.77 -1.96 5.12
CA ALA A 336 18.16 -1.94 6.52
C ALA A 336 17.04 -2.37 7.48
N HIS A 337 15.77 -2.24 7.08
CA HIS A 337 14.64 -2.73 7.87
C HIS A 337 14.62 -4.26 7.96
N PRO A 338 13.97 -4.83 9.00
CA PRO A 338 13.55 -6.23 8.98
C PRO A 338 12.76 -6.52 7.70
N GLN A 339 13.13 -7.59 7.01
CA GLN A 339 12.47 -8.02 5.77
C GLN A 339 11.13 -8.69 6.06
N TYR A 340 11.03 -9.35 7.21
CA TYR A 340 9.80 -9.85 7.80
C TYR A 340 9.72 -9.48 9.28
N SER A 341 8.50 -9.35 9.77
CA SER A 341 8.21 -9.12 11.19
C SER A 341 7.56 -10.34 11.83
N GLY A 342 7.55 -10.35 13.15
CA GLY A 342 6.93 -11.43 13.94
C GLY A 342 7.86 -12.61 14.24
N ILE A 343 7.30 -13.59 14.92
CA ILE A 343 8.01 -14.77 15.45
C ILE A 343 8.07 -15.88 14.40
N THR A 344 6.95 -16.15 13.71
CA THR A 344 6.80 -17.22 12.70
C THR A 344 7.84 -17.10 11.59
N LEU A 345 8.19 -15.87 11.20
CA LEU A 345 9.13 -15.59 10.11
C LEU A 345 10.48 -15.06 10.61
N SER A 346 10.81 -15.31 11.88
CA SER A 346 12.07 -14.84 12.50
C SER A 346 13.32 -15.30 11.75
N ALA A 347 13.35 -16.52 11.22
CA ALA A 347 14.47 -17.02 10.41
C ALA A 347 14.67 -16.20 9.13
N TYR A 348 13.58 -15.76 8.49
CA TYR A 348 13.62 -14.99 7.25
C TYR A 348 13.85 -13.49 7.46
N ARG A 349 13.82 -13.02 8.73
CA ARG A 349 13.79 -11.60 9.11
C ARG A 349 14.91 -10.78 8.45
N ASP A 350 16.13 -11.27 8.47
CA ASP A 350 17.29 -10.46 8.07
C ASP A 350 17.73 -10.70 6.63
N ASN A 351 17.72 -11.95 6.18
CA ASN A 351 18.05 -12.31 4.81
C ASN A 351 17.17 -13.47 4.36
N PRO A 352 16.01 -13.16 3.75
CA PRO A 352 15.05 -14.19 3.39
C PRO A 352 15.54 -15.07 2.25
N TYR A 353 16.40 -14.55 1.36
CA TYR A 353 17.01 -15.32 0.28
C TYR A 353 18.02 -16.35 0.79
N ALA A 354 18.87 -15.96 1.75
CA ALA A 354 19.80 -16.91 2.38
C ALA A 354 19.05 -18.03 3.12
N THR A 355 17.97 -17.66 3.81
CA THR A 355 17.11 -18.61 4.52
C THR A 355 16.44 -19.57 3.55
N LEU A 356 15.86 -19.05 2.46
CA LEU A 356 15.26 -19.84 1.39
C LEU A 356 16.24 -20.90 0.85
N ILE A 357 17.47 -20.50 0.52
CA ILE A 357 18.51 -21.43 0.05
C ILE A 357 18.82 -22.49 1.13
N SER A 358 18.94 -22.10 2.39
CA SER A 358 19.31 -23.02 3.46
C SER A 358 18.23 -24.05 3.80
N GLN A 359 16.96 -23.65 3.73
CA GLN A 359 15.83 -24.47 4.18
C GLN A 359 15.14 -25.25 3.05
N GLN A 360 15.22 -24.75 1.82
CA GLN A 360 14.47 -25.30 0.68
C GLN A 360 15.39 -25.71 -0.47
N ARG A 361 16.70 -25.90 -0.22
CA ARG A 361 17.70 -26.17 -1.27
C ARG A 361 17.28 -27.25 -2.26
N ASP A 362 16.75 -28.36 -1.75
CA ASP A 362 16.45 -29.54 -2.57
C ASP A 362 15.19 -29.37 -3.44
N SER A 363 14.34 -28.40 -3.13
CA SER A 363 13.16 -28.05 -3.92
C SER A 363 13.41 -26.93 -4.93
N LEU A 364 14.59 -26.29 -4.90
CA LEU A 364 14.93 -25.19 -5.80
C LEU A 364 15.71 -25.70 -7.02
N THR A 365 15.41 -25.12 -8.17
CA THR A 365 16.24 -25.29 -9.37
C THR A 365 17.59 -24.60 -9.21
N ILE A 366 18.59 -25.03 -9.99
CA ILE A 366 19.91 -24.39 -10.02
C ILE A 366 19.79 -22.89 -10.36
N HIS A 367 18.86 -22.54 -11.24
CA HIS A 367 18.62 -21.17 -11.65
C HIS A 367 18.08 -20.31 -10.50
N GLU A 368 17.07 -20.80 -9.77
CA GLU A 368 16.51 -20.11 -8.60
C GLU A 368 17.53 -19.95 -7.48
N ILE A 369 18.39 -20.97 -7.24
CA ILE A 369 19.48 -20.87 -6.27
C ILE A 369 20.44 -19.73 -6.65
N SER A 370 20.82 -19.64 -7.93
CA SER A 370 21.70 -18.58 -8.43
C SER A 370 21.09 -17.18 -8.20
N ILE A 371 19.82 -17.00 -8.58
CA ILE A 371 19.09 -15.74 -8.36
C ILE A 371 19.03 -15.39 -6.87
N ALA A 372 18.65 -16.36 -6.02
CA ALA A 372 18.56 -16.16 -4.58
C ALA A 372 19.93 -15.76 -3.98
N GLN A 373 21.04 -16.34 -4.44
CA GLN A 373 22.39 -15.99 -3.97
C GLN A 373 22.77 -14.56 -4.35
N GLN A 374 22.46 -14.15 -5.58
CA GLN A 374 22.69 -12.78 -6.05
C GLN A 374 21.87 -11.78 -5.25
N ARG A 375 20.59 -12.08 -5.02
CA ARG A 375 19.67 -11.24 -4.22
C ARG A 375 20.08 -11.16 -2.76
N ALA A 376 20.53 -12.26 -2.16
CA ALA A 376 21.08 -12.28 -0.80
C ALA A 376 22.29 -11.33 -0.68
N SER A 377 23.19 -11.37 -1.67
CA SER A 377 24.38 -10.53 -1.71
C SER A 377 24.05 -9.05 -1.93
N LEU A 378 23.10 -8.76 -2.82
CA LEU A 378 22.61 -7.41 -3.05
C LEU A 378 22.00 -6.80 -1.78
N LEU A 379 21.15 -7.56 -1.07
CA LEU A 379 20.53 -7.10 0.17
C LEU A 379 21.59 -6.75 1.22
N ILE A 380 22.61 -7.59 1.39
CA ILE A 380 23.73 -7.33 2.32
C ILE A 380 24.47 -6.03 1.93
N ARG A 381 24.78 -5.86 0.64
CA ARG A 381 25.43 -4.65 0.13
C ARG A 381 24.59 -3.40 0.40
N MET A 382 23.27 -3.46 0.19
CA MET A 382 22.38 -2.33 0.43
C MET A 382 22.23 -1.99 1.92
N LYS A 383 22.25 -3.00 2.81
CA LYS A 383 22.33 -2.80 4.27
C LYS A 383 23.60 -2.06 4.66
N GLN A 384 24.76 -2.52 4.18
CA GLN A 384 26.04 -1.88 4.43
C GLN A 384 26.09 -0.44 3.90
N LEU A 385 25.49 -0.22 2.72
CA LEU A 385 25.37 1.12 2.16
C LEU A 385 24.52 2.02 3.08
N ALA A 386 23.37 1.54 3.54
CA ALA A 386 22.50 2.29 4.43
C ALA A 386 23.21 2.72 5.71
N ASP A 387 23.93 1.79 6.35
CA ASP A 387 24.72 2.07 7.56
C ASP A 387 25.82 3.10 7.29
N LYS A 388 26.49 3.01 6.14
CA LYS A 388 27.54 3.94 5.74
C LYS A 388 27.02 5.34 5.45
N THR A 389 25.89 5.46 4.77
CA THR A 389 25.39 6.75 4.26
C THR A 389 24.54 7.51 5.26
N GLY A 390 24.03 6.85 6.30
CA GLY A 390 23.20 7.48 7.30
C GLY A 390 21.70 7.23 7.14
N CYS A 391 21.35 6.03 6.66
CA CYS A 391 19.98 5.58 6.38
C CYS A 391 19.49 4.51 7.36
N THR A 392 20.06 4.42 8.57
CA THR A 392 19.68 3.41 9.57
C THR A 392 19.46 4.04 10.94
N SER A 393 18.73 3.38 11.83
CA SER A 393 18.51 3.87 13.20
C SER A 393 19.81 4.09 13.99
N ASN A 394 20.84 3.29 13.69
CA ASN A 394 22.16 3.42 14.31
C ASN A 394 22.97 4.59 13.72
N ASN A 395 22.70 4.96 12.47
CA ASN A 395 23.29 6.11 11.81
C ASN A 395 22.19 6.96 11.14
N PRO A 396 21.47 7.83 11.86
CA PRO A 396 20.35 8.61 11.35
C PRO A 396 20.76 9.85 10.54
N THR A 397 21.99 9.94 10.04
CA THR A 397 22.59 11.22 9.64
C THR A 397 22.16 11.76 8.28
N LEU A 398 21.63 10.91 7.39
CA LEU A 398 21.15 11.32 6.07
C LEU A 398 19.62 11.33 6.02
N PHE A 399 18.98 10.16 6.07
CA PHE A 399 17.54 10.02 5.97
C PHE A 399 17.10 8.64 6.44
N ILE A 400 16.34 8.59 7.54
CA ILE A 400 15.61 7.40 7.96
C ILE A 400 14.18 7.52 7.48
N LEU A 401 13.78 6.61 6.60
CA LEU A 401 12.40 6.43 6.20
C LEU A 401 11.57 5.98 7.41
N LYS A 402 10.53 6.75 7.72
CA LYS A 402 9.59 6.45 8.82
C LYS A 402 8.29 5.85 8.31
N HIS A 403 7.75 6.39 7.22
CA HIS A 403 6.45 5.96 6.70
C HIS A 403 6.30 6.23 5.20
N ILE A 404 5.48 5.43 4.53
CA ILE A 404 5.11 5.58 3.12
C ILE A 404 3.58 5.54 3.01
N PHE A 405 3.01 6.56 2.39
CA PHE A 405 1.56 6.68 2.20
C PHE A 405 1.24 7.43 0.89
N CYS A 406 -0.04 7.49 0.52
CA CYS A 406 -0.48 8.22 -0.67
C CYS A 406 -1.26 9.47 -0.29
N ASN A 407 -1.02 10.57 -1.01
CA ASN A 407 -1.77 11.82 -0.86
C ASN A 407 -1.73 12.63 -2.17
N THR A 408 -2.23 13.85 -2.18
CA THR A 408 -2.07 14.78 -3.30
C THR A 408 -0.86 15.70 -3.10
N VAL A 409 -0.22 16.10 -4.19
CA VAL A 409 0.94 17.02 -4.17
C VAL A 409 0.58 18.34 -3.49
N ASN A 410 -0.66 18.80 -3.65
CA ASN A 410 -1.14 20.06 -3.08
C ASN A 410 -1.04 20.12 -1.55
N ALA A 411 -1.15 18.97 -0.87
CA ALA A 411 -1.06 18.89 0.59
C ALA A 411 0.30 19.36 1.13
N TYR A 412 1.36 19.35 0.32
CA TYR A 412 2.73 19.63 0.77
C TYR A 412 3.33 20.94 0.27
N LYS A 413 2.57 21.73 -0.50
CA LYS A 413 3.02 23.02 -1.06
C LYS A 413 3.43 24.07 -0.02
N LYS A 414 2.85 24.00 1.18
CA LYS A 414 3.17 24.89 2.29
C LYS A 414 4.44 24.48 3.05
N SER A 415 4.98 23.29 2.77
CA SER A 415 6.29 22.89 3.29
C SER A 415 7.36 23.81 2.69
N VAL A 416 8.51 23.99 3.36
CA VAL A 416 9.57 24.82 2.81
C VAL A 416 10.13 24.15 1.55
N SER A 417 9.63 24.57 0.38
CA SER A 417 10.14 24.22 -0.93
C SER A 417 11.47 24.94 -1.12
N ILE A 418 12.57 24.21 -1.01
CA ILE A 418 13.88 24.79 -1.33
C ILE A 418 13.96 24.87 -2.84
N LYS A 419 13.93 26.09 -3.39
CA LYS A 419 14.29 26.34 -4.80
C LYS A 419 15.78 26.00 -4.95
N LEU A 420 16.09 24.75 -5.27
CA LEU A 420 17.46 24.28 -5.49
C LEU A 420 18.03 24.69 -6.87
N PHE A 421 17.30 25.51 -7.64
CA PHE A 421 17.72 25.94 -8.97
C PHE A 421 18.17 27.40 -8.99
N ASN A 422 19.49 27.59 -8.87
CA ASN A 422 20.22 28.45 -9.80
C ASN A 422 21.07 27.51 -10.66
N THR A 423 20.50 27.01 -11.75
CA THR A 423 21.25 26.42 -12.86
C THR A 423 22.01 27.55 -13.55
N THR A 424 23.18 27.93 -13.04
CA THR A 424 24.25 28.33 -13.96
C THR A 424 24.58 27.09 -14.74
N ALA A 425 24.27 27.11 -16.04
CA ALA A 425 24.81 26.17 -17.00
C ALA A 425 26.30 25.99 -16.69
N TYR A 426 26.71 24.76 -16.36
CA TYR A 426 28.09 24.39 -16.60
C TYR A 426 28.25 24.37 -18.12
N THR A 427 28.50 25.54 -18.69
CA THR A 427 29.21 25.65 -19.95
C THR A 427 30.54 24.94 -19.74
N THR A 428 30.69 23.80 -20.40
CA THR A 428 32.00 23.21 -20.69
C THR A 428 32.95 24.33 -21.11
N PRO A 429 34.13 24.49 -20.48
CA PRO A 429 35.13 25.39 -21.02
C PRO A 429 35.54 24.84 -22.39
N ASP A 430 35.45 25.69 -23.40
CA ASP A 430 35.99 25.45 -24.74
C ASP A 430 37.42 24.92 -24.62
N MET A 431 37.61 23.64 -24.94
CA MET A 431 38.93 23.15 -25.33
C MET A 431 39.10 23.42 -26.83
N PRO A 432 40.20 24.10 -27.24
CA PRO A 432 40.45 24.39 -28.63
C PRO A 432 40.73 23.09 -29.42
N PRO A 433 40.45 23.09 -30.74
CA PRO A 433 40.54 21.90 -31.56
C PRO A 433 42.01 21.52 -31.75
N MET A 434 42.43 20.36 -31.24
CA MET A 434 43.64 19.71 -31.70
C MET A 434 43.30 18.72 -32.81
N ALA A 435 43.64 19.13 -34.03
CA ALA A 435 43.91 18.23 -35.13
C ALA A 435 45.15 17.36 -34.82
N PHE A 436 45.18 16.13 -35.35
CA PHE A 436 46.32 15.35 -35.86
C PHE A 436 45.88 13.87 -35.87
N GLN A 437 45.51 13.34 -37.04
CA GLN A 437 46.34 12.48 -37.91
C GLN A 437 46.71 11.12 -37.30
N THR A 438 46.17 10.10 -37.95
CA THR A 438 46.56 8.69 -37.98
C THR A 438 48.06 8.48 -38.22
N GLN A 439 48.70 7.55 -37.50
CA GLN A 439 49.58 6.50 -38.07
C GLN A 439 50.06 5.47 -37.01
N TYR A 440 49.81 4.20 -37.34
CA TYR A 440 50.59 2.95 -37.20
C TYR A 440 51.82 2.78 -36.26
N GLU A 441 51.97 1.50 -35.89
CA GLU A 441 53.20 0.71 -35.60
C GLU A 441 53.62 0.39 -34.14
N LEU A 442 53.32 -0.87 -33.75
CA LEU A 442 54.23 -1.98 -33.37
C LEU A 442 55.58 -1.74 -32.62
N ILE A 443 55.93 -2.79 -31.87
CA ILE A 443 57.24 -3.22 -31.30
C ILE A 443 57.60 -2.51 -29.96
N TYR A 444 57.58 -3.16 -28.79
CA TYR A 444 58.38 -4.30 -28.31
C TYR A 444 57.70 -5.00 -27.12
#